data_AF-A0A3B9MXV9-F1
#
_entry.id   AF-A0A3B9MXV9-F1
#
_cell.length_a   1.000
_cell.length_b   1.000
_cell.length_c   1.000
_cell.angle_alpha   90.00
_cell.angle_beta   90.00
_cell.angle_gamma   90.00
#
_symmetry.space_group_name_H-M   'P 1'
#
loop_
_entity.id
_entity.type
_entity.pdbx_description
1 polymer ?
#
loop_
_entity_poly.entity_id
_entity_poly.type
_entity_poly.pdbx_seq_one_letter_code
_entity_poly.pdbx_strand_id
1 'polypeptide(L)'
;MKEKNYSRLFYYVLKRLRNATLALFRELFKPLSFLKGEDFEKCVRTKVFTSDRYDLVMKTHDFHENKKDYVESSLYPDYLFRDKETGVEFFVEVKYREKLYQDKIHWCNPSQFKRYQKYSSETPTIIAIGFGGRPKNPNQIYLVPLENIKYNALFESFLKDYLWIGKRKNILDMVKDKVYN
;
A
#
# COMPACT_ATOMS: atom_id res chain seq x y z
N MET A 1 -32.39 34.74 -21.83
CA MET A 1 -31.72 34.16 -20.65
C MET A 1 -31.76 32.62 -20.56
N LYS A 2 -32.72 31.91 -21.18
CA LYS A 2 -32.84 30.44 -21.07
C LYS A 2 -31.81 29.62 -21.89
N GLU A 3 -31.44 30.04 -23.10
CA GLU A 3 -30.55 29.25 -24.00
C GLU A 3 -29.11 29.07 -23.51
N LYS A 4 -28.51 30.09 -22.86
CA LYS A 4 -27.14 30.00 -22.31
C LYS A 4 -27.00 28.95 -21.19
N ASN A 5 -28.10 28.55 -20.55
CA ASN A 5 -28.09 27.54 -19.49
C ASN A 5 -28.08 26.11 -20.03
N TYR A 6 -28.73 25.86 -21.17
CA TYR A 6 -28.77 24.54 -21.80
C TYR A 6 -27.42 24.13 -22.40
N SER A 7 -26.70 25.06 -23.03
CA SER A 7 -25.35 24.79 -23.55
C SER A 7 -24.35 24.46 -22.43
N ARG A 8 -24.47 25.14 -21.29
CA ARG A 8 -23.66 24.88 -20.10
C ARG A 8 -23.98 23.53 -19.46
N LEU A 9 -25.26 23.19 -19.32
CA LEU A 9 -25.69 21.88 -18.81
C LEU A 9 -25.23 20.74 -19.73
N PHE A 10 -25.41 20.89 -21.04
CA PHE A 10 -24.97 19.93 -22.05
C PHE A 10 -23.44 19.73 -22.04
N TYR A 11 -22.67 20.81 -21.91
CA TYR A 11 -21.22 20.74 -21.72
C TYR A 11 -20.83 19.93 -20.48
N TYR A 12 -21.49 20.15 -19.34
CA TYR A 12 -21.20 19.37 -18.12
C TYR A 12 -21.56 17.89 -18.26
N VAL A 13 -22.66 17.56 -18.95
CA VAL A 13 -23.04 16.18 -19.25
C VAL A 13 -22.00 15.51 -20.15
N LEU A 14 -21.58 16.14 -21.24
CA LEU A 14 -20.51 15.65 -22.12
C LEU A 14 -19.18 15.48 -21.38
N LYS A 15 -18.81 16.45 -20.52
CA LYS A 15 -17.61 16.37 -19.69
C LYS A 15 -17.67 15.19 -18.73
N ARG A 16 -18.81 14.93 -18.09
CA ARG A 16 -19.01 13.76 -17.21
C ARG A 16 -18.92 12.45 -17.99
N LEU A 17 -19.58 12.35 -19.14
CA LEU A 17 -19.50 11.17 -20.00
C LEU A 17 -18.07 10.88 -20.43
N ARG A 18 -17.33 11.90 -20.89
CA ARG A 18 -15.92 11.77 -21.25
C ARG A 18 -15.05 11.32 -20.06
N ASN A 19 -15.29 11.86 -18.87
CA ASN A 19 -14.53 11.45 -17.69
C ASN A 19 -14.86 10.01 -17.27
N ALA A 20 -16.12 9.59 -17.39
CA ALA A 20 -16.55 8.22 -17.12
C ALA A 20 -15.96 7.23 -18.13
N THR A 21 -15.97 7.55 -19.43
CA THR A 21 -15.33 6.71 -20.45
C THR A 21 -13.82 6.63 -20.23
N LEU A 22 -13.15 7.74 -19.95
CA LEU A 22 -11.71 7.74 -19.62
C LEU A 22 -11.40 6.91 -18.38
N ALA A 23 -12.23 6.95 -17.33
CA ALA A 23 -12.07 6.11 -16.15
C ALA A 23 -12.25 4.62 -16.51
N LEU A 24 -13.26 4.29 -17.30
CA LEU A 24 -13.51 2.92 -17.77
C LEU A 24 -12.33 2.39 -18.62
N PHE A 25 -11.82 3.18 -19.56
CA PHE A 25 -10.64 2.84 -20.34
C PHE A 25 -9.41 2.61 -19.45
N ARG A 26 -9.19 3.44 -18.43
CA ARG A 26 -8.07 3.27 -17.49
C ARG A 26 -8.16 1.94 -16.73
N GLU A 27 -9.35 1.59 -16.26
CA GLU A 27 -9.57 0.32 -15.56
C GLU A 27 -9.40 -0.88 -16.50
N LEU A 28 -9.92 -0.82 -17.72
CA LEU A 28 -9.80 -1.90 -18.71
C LEU A 28 -8.36 -2.18 -19.13
N PHE A 29 -7.52 -1.15 -19.23
CA PHE A 29 -6.14 -1.27 -19.70
C PHE A 29 -5.11 -1.20 -18.55
N LYS A 30 -5.54 -1.30 -17.29
CA LYS A 30 -4.64 -1.34 -16.13
C LYS A 30 -3.79 -2.64 -16.18
N PRO A 31 -2.45 -2.57 -16.09
CA PRO A 31 -1.64 -3.77 -16.17
C PRO A 31 -1.95 -4.72 -15.01
N LEU A 32 -1.90 -6.03 -15.27
CA LEU A 32 -2.30 -7.06 -14.30
C LEU A 32 -1.52 -6.98 -12.97
N SER A 33 -0.26 -6.55 -13.01
CA SER A 33 0.55 -6.33 -11.79
C SER A 33 -0.03 -5.26 -10.86
N PHE A 34 -0.61 -4.19 -11.41
CA PHE A 34 -1.27 -3.13 -10.64
C PHE A 34 -2.58 -3.64 -10.03
N LEU A 35 -3.39 -4.35 -10.81
CA LEU A 35 -4.62 -4.99 -10.31
C LEU A 35 -4.32 -5.95 -9.14
N LYS A 36 -3.25 -6.75 -9.26
CA LYS A 36 -2.78 -7.62 -8.17
C LYS A 36 -2.36 -6.82 -6.94
N GLY A 37 -1.65 -5.70 -7.12
CA GLY A 37 -1.26 -4.80 -6.04
C GLY A 37 -2.47 -4.25 -5.28
N GLU A 38 -3.40 -3.64 -6.00
CA GLU A 38 -4.63 -3.05 -5.44
C GLU A 38 -5.51 -4.08 -4.73
N ASP A 39 -5.59 -5.30 -5.27
CA ASP A 39 -6.33 -6.40 -4.64
C ASP A 39 -5.69 -6.83 -3.32
N PHE A 40 -4.35 -6.86 -3.25
CA PHE A 40 -3.66 -7.20 -2.00
C PHE A 40 -3.68 -6.05 -0.99
N GLU A 41 -3.59 -4.80 -1.44
CA GLU A 41 -3.84 -3.61 -0.62
C GLU A 41 -5.20 -3.67 0.09
N LYS A 42 -6.26 -4.00 -0.64
CA LYS A 42 -7.60 -4.23 -0.06
C LYS A 42 -7.59 -5.38 0.94
N CYS A 43 -6.90 -6.49 0.63
CA CYS A 43 -6.73 -7.61 1.55
C CYS A 43 -6.07 -7.18 2.87
N VAL A 44 -4.97 -6.43 2.81
CA VAL A 44 -4.25 -5.90 3.98
C VAL A 44 -5.16 -4.96 4.80
N ARG A 45 -5.86 -4.04 4.14
CA ARG A 45 -6.77 -3.10 4.82
C ARG A 45 -7.96 -3.78 5.51
N THR A 46 -8.47 -4.86 4.93
CA THR A 46 -9.69 -5.54 5.42
C THR A 46 -9.42 -6.67 6.39
N LYS A 47 -8.23 -7.30 6.35
CA LYS A 47 -7.90 -8.47 7.18
C LYS A 47 -6.82 -8.20 8.23
N VAL A 48 -5.89 -7.28 7.95
CA VAL A 48 -4.71 -7.06 8.80
C VAL A 48 -4.84 -5.76 9.59
N PHE A 49 -5.05 -4.64 8.90
CA PHE A 49 -5.19 -3.31 9.51
C PHE A 49 -6.63 -2.82 9.41
N THR A 50 -7.50 -3.47 10.18
CA THR A 50 -8.96 -3.28 10.15
C THR A 50 -9.40 -1.96 10.77
N SER A 51 -10.56 -1.43 10.33
CA SER A 51 -11.04 -0.09 10.69
C SER A 51 -11.51 0.05 12.14
N ASP A 52 -11.88 -1.05 12.77
CA ASP A 52 -12.21 -1.10 14.20
C ASP A 52 -10.99 -0.81 15.08
N ARG A 53 -9.78 -1.11 14.57
CA ARG A 53 -8.54 -0.95 15.33
C ARG A 53 -7.62 0.18 14.86
N TYR A 54 -7.59 0.42 13.55
CA TYR A 54 -6.65 1.38 12.97
C TYR A 54 -7.40 2.47 12.20
N ASP A 55 -7.01 3.72 12.46
CA ASP A 55 -7.39 4.84 11.63
C ASP A 55 -6.48 4.93 10.42
N LEU A 56 -7.07 5.13 9.24
CA LEU A 56 -6.34 5.42 8.01
C LEU A 56 -6.06 6.92 7.96
N VAL A 57 -4.82 7.31 8.28
CA VAL A 57 -4.39 8.71 8.31
C VAL A 57 -4.07 9.21 6.91
N MET A 58 -3.36 8.38 6.14
CA MET A 58 -2.99 8.69 4.75
C MET A 58 -2.99 7.43 3.89
N LYS A 59 -3.43 7.58 2.64
CA LYS A 59 -3.17 6.64 1.55
C LYS A 59 -2.45 7.39 0.43
N THR A 60 -1.36 6.85 -0.11
CA THR A 60 -0.67 7.48 -1.23
C THR A 60 -1.46 7.34 -2.54
N HIS A 61 -1.31 8.34 -3.41
CA HIS A 61 -2.07 8.50 -4.66
C HIS A 61 -1.78 7.38 -5.67
N ASP A 62 -2.81 7.00 -6.42
CA ASP A 62 -2.76 5.89 -7.38
C ASP A 62 -1.88 6.22 -8.60
N PHE A 63 -1.44 5.17 -9.31
CA PHE A 63 -0.56 5.22 -10.49
C PHE A 63 -0.93 6.28 -11.55
N HIS A 64 -2.21 6.62 -11.68
CA HIS A 64 -2.70 7.56 -12.69
C HIS A 64 -2.64 9.04 -12.28
N GLU A 65 -2.53 9.35 -10.99
CA GLU A 65 -2.44 10.73 -10.49
C GLU A 65 -1.02 11.28 -10.66
N ASN A 66 0.00 10.43 -10.56
CA ASN A 66 1.41 10.80 -10.71
C ASN A 66 1.86 11.03 -12.18
N LYS A 67 1.00 10.82 -13.19
CA LYS A 67 1.38 10.97 -14.61
C LYS A 67 1.33 12.41 -15.12
N LYS A 68 0.77 13.36 -14.36
CA LYS A 68 0.62 14.75 -14.80
C LYS A 68 1.49 15.72 -14.01
N ASP A 69 1.51 15.58 -12.70
CA ASP A 69 2.37 16.33 -11.80
C ASP A 69 3.00 15.34 -10.81
N TYR A 70 4.31 15.42 -10.62
CA TYR A 70 5.00 14.60 -9.64
C TYR A 70 4.63 15.09 -8.24
N VAL A 71 3.82 14.31 -7.51
CA VAL A 71 3.46 14.64 -6.14
C VAL A 71 4.47 13.99 -5.20
N GLU A 72 5.10 14.80 -4.34
CA GLU A 72 6.07 14.33 -3.34
C GLU A 72 5.50 13.20 -2.47
N SER A 73 4.17 13.20 -2.23
CA SER A 73 3.49 12.13 -1.49
C SER A 73 3.64 10.73 -2.10
N SER A 74 3.94 10.63 -3.41
CA SER A 74 4.24 9.35 -4.07
C SER A 74 5.55 8.70 -3.58
N LEU A 75 6.32 9.44 -2.78
CA LEU A 75 7.53 8.97 -2.14
C LEU A 75 7.26 8.16 -0.86
N TYR A 76 6.11 8.36 -0.22
CA TYR A 76 5.77 7.68 1.02
C TYR A 76 5.34 6.23 0.79
N PRO A 77 5.40 5.38 1.82
CA PRO A 77 4.77 4.07 1.82
C PRO A 77 3.26 4.12 1.54
N ASP A 78 2.70 3.02 1.07
CA ASP A 78 1.30 2.92 0.60
C ASP A 78 0.25 3.47 1.61
N TYR A 79 0.45 3.23 2.91
CA TYR A 79 -0.45 3.69 3.98
C TYR A 79 0.29 4.31 5.16
N LEU A 80 -0.36 5.29 5.82
CA LEU A 80 -0.08 5.68 7.20
C LEU A 80 -1.30 5.30 8.06
N PHE A 81 -1.09 4.45 9.05
CA PHE A 81 -2.11 4.06 10.01
C PHE A 81 -1.81 4.65 11.38
N ARG A 82 -2.85 4.85 12.18
CA ARG A 82 -2.76 5.13 13.61
C ARG A 82 -3.47 4.01 14.38
N ASP A 83 -2.79 3.39 15.34
CA ASP A 83 -3.42 2.46 16.27
C ASP A 83 -4.31 3.25 17.25
N LYS A 84 -5.59 2.87 17.33
CA LYS A 84 -6.58 3.56 18.18
C LYS A 84 -6.35 3.39 19.68
N GLU A 85 -5.74 2.29 20.11
CA GLU A 85 -5.48 2.05 21.54
C GLU A 85 -4.23 2.78 22.02
N THR A 86 -3.18 2.79 21.20
CA THR A 86 -1.87 3.34 21.61
C THR A 86 -1.64 4.76 21.10
N GLY A 87 -2.40 5.20 20.08
CA GLY A 87 -2.19 6.46 19.39
C GLY A 87 -0.98 6.48 18.45
N VAL A 88 -0.21 5.39 18.37
CA VAL A 88 1.02 5.32 17.58
C VAL A 88 0.72 5.29 16.09
N GLU A 89 1.43 6.13 15.34
CA GLU A 89 1.40 6.14 13.88
C GLU A 89 2.51 5.28 13.29
N PHE A 90 2.21 4.59 12.21
CA PHE A 90 3.17 3.77 11.49
C PHE A 90 2.82 3.66 10.01
N PHE A 91 3.85 3.64 9.18
CA PHE A 91 3.72 3.40 7.75
C PHE A 91 3.56 1.90 7.46
N VAL A 92 2.82 1.60 6.40
CA VAL A 92 2.74 0.26 5.81
C VAL A 92 2.99 0.34 4.31
N GLU A 93 4.04 -0.33 3.87
CA GLU A 93 4.27 -0.62 2.45
C GLU A 93 3.72 -2.00 2.12
N VAL A 94 2.88 -2.11 1.10
CA VAL A 94 2.20 -3.34 0.71
C VAL A 94 2.81 -3.90 -0.57
N LYS A 95 3.23 -5.18 -0.52
CA LYS A 95 3.82 -5.86 -1.67
C LYS A 95 3.32 -7.29 -1.81
N TYR A 96 2.73 -7.59 -2.95
CA TYR A 96 2.33 -8.95 -3.31
C TYR A 96 3.34 -9.59 -4.27
N ARG A 97 3.70 -10.85 -4.03
CA ARG A 97 4.50 -11.68 -4.94
C ARG A 97 3.90 -13.07 -5.06
N GLU A 98 3.71 -13.52 -6.29
CA GLU A 98 3.15 -14.85 -6.56
C GLU A 98 4.22 -15.94 -6.51
N LYS A 99 5.46 -15.60 -6.91
CA LYS A 99 6.57 -16.54 -7.07
C LYS A 99 7.87 -15.92 -6.57
N LEU A 100 8.82 -16.77 -6.25
CA LEU A 100 10.19 -16.37 -5.97
C LEU A 100 10.92 -15.98 -7.25
N TYR A 101 11.94 -15.14 -7.10
CA TYR A 101 12.97 -14.91 -8.10
C TYR A 101 14.32 -15.13 -7.42
N GLN A 102 15.14 -16.01 -7.99
CA GLN A 102 16.44 -16.40 -7.39
C GLN A 102 16.30 -16.78 -5.90
N ASP A 103 15.32 -17.63 -5.61
CA ASP A 103 14.97 -18.13 -4.25
C ASP A 103 14.60 -17.06 -3.23
N LYS A 104 14.25 -15.85 -3.70
CA LYS A 104 13.94 -14.69 -2.87
C LYS A 104 12.65 -14.00 -3.29
N ILE A 105 12.06 -13.31 -2.32
CA ILE A 105 10.99 -12.34 -2.53
C ILE A 105 11.63 -10.96 -2.69
N HIS A 106 11.63 -10.47 -3.92
CA HIS A 106 12.06 -9.10 -4.24
C HIS A 106 10.92 -8.13 -3.95
N TRP A 107 10.98 -7.43 -2.81
CA TRP A 107 9.86 -6.61 -2.36
C TRP A 107 9.91 -5.17 -2.92
N CYS A 108 11.10 -4.62 -3.17
CA CYS A 108 11.26 -3.30 -3.78
C CYS A 108 12.55 -3.20 -4.62
N ASN A 109 12.72 -2.06 -5.29
CA ASN A 109 13.99 -1.70 -5.93
C ASN A 109 14.93 -1.00 -4.92
N PRO A 110 16.24 -0.91 -5.20
CA PRO A 110 17.21 -0.32 -4.26
C PRO A 110 16.95 1.16 -3.90
N SER A 111 16.43 1.97 -4.83
CA SER A 111 16.15 3.39 -4.56
C SER A 111 14.95 3.57 -3.63
N GLN A 112 13.89 2.79 -3.84
CA GLN A 112 12.76 2.69 -2.91
C GLN A 112 13.21 2.24 -1.53
N PHE A 113 14.09 1.24 -1.45
CA PHE A 113 14.58 0.75 -0.17
C PHE A 113 15.29 1.85 0.64
N LYS A 114 16.27 2.54 0.03
CA LYS A 114 16.99 3.66 0.66
C LYS A 114 16.04 4.77 1.12
N ARG A 115 15.04 5.07 0.29
CA ARG A 115 14.02 6.07 0.60
C ARG A 115 13.20 5.69 1.82
N TYR A 116 12.71 4.46 1.88
CA TYR A 116 11.93 3.99 3.03
C TYR A 116 12.78 3.89 4.30
N GLN A 117 14.07 3.55 4.19
CA GLN A 117 14.98 3.62 5.34
C GLN A 117 15.06 5.04 5.92
N LYS A 118 15.09 6.07 5.06
CA LYS A 118 15.06 7.47 5.49
C LYS A 118 13.73 7.83 6.20
N TYR A 119 12.58 7.41 5.68
CA TYR A 119 11.30 7.71 6.35
C TYR A 119 11.13 6.91 7.65
N SER A 120 11.65 5.70 7.69
CA SER A 120 11.57 4.85 8.87
C SER A 120 12.29 5.45 10.07
N SER A 121 13.30 6.30 9.90
CA SER A 121 13.99 6.92 11.05
C SER A 121 13.07 7.79 11.92
N GLU A 122 12.00 8.34 11.34
CA GLU A 122 11.06 9.21 12.05
C GLU A 122 9.75 8.49 12.40
N THR A 123 9.28 7.60 11.54
CA THR A 123 8.01 6.89 11.73
C THR A 123 8.18 5.40 11.45
N PRO A 124 7.84 4.51 12.39
CA PRO A 124 7.97 3.07 12.18
C PRO A 124 7.33 2.63 10.88
N THR A 125 8.04 1.82 10.09
CA THR A 125 7.56 1.33 8.80
C THR A 125 7.50 -0.18 8.82
N ILE A 126 6.34 -0.74 8.46
CA ILE A 126 6.11 -2.16 8.30
C ILE A 126 6.00 -2.48 6.81
N ILE A 127 6.68 -3.53 6.37
CA ILE A 127 6.52 -4.09 5.04
C ILE A 127 5.55 -5.27 5.13
N ALA A 128 4.35 -5.10 4.58
CA ALA A 128 3.33 -6.14 4.47
C ALA A 128 3.53 -6.92 3.17
N ILE A 129 4.00 -8.15 3.27
CA ILE A 129 4.31 -9.00 2.12
C ILE A 129 3.28 -10.12 2.01
N GLY A 130 2.54 -10.15 0.91
CA GLY A 130 1.67 -11.26 0.54
C GLY A 130 2.41 -12.20 -0.40
N PHE A 131 2.45 -13.49 -0.08
CA PHE A 131 3.17 -14.48 -0.87
C PHE A 131 2.30 -15.67 -1.28
N GLY A 132 2.42 -16.06 -2.56
CA GLY A 132 1.67 -17.16 -3.17
C GLY A 132 0.16 -16.90 -3.26
N GLY A 133 -0.60 -17.93 -3.63
CA GLY A 133 -2.07 -17.87 -3.68
C GLY A 133 -2.62 -16.82 -4.64
N ARG A 134 -3.69 -16.12 -4.24
CA ARG A 134 -4.26 -14.98 -4.99
C ARG A 134 -4.05 -13.69 -4.21
N PRO A 135 -3.94 -12.51 -4.83
CA PRO A 135 -3.71 -11.27 -4.07
C PRO A 135 -4.78 -10.96 -3.01
N LYS A 136 -6.06 -11.29 -3.27
CA LYS A 136 -7.15 -11.15 -2.28
C LYS A 136 -7.09 -12.17 -1.13
N ASN A 137 -6.35 -13.26 -1.33
CA ASN A 137 -6.21 -14.37 -0.40
C ASN A 137 -4.85 -15.06 -0.61
N PRO A 138 -3.74 -14.40 -0.22
CA PRO A 138 -2.41 -14.97 -0.37
C PRO A 138 -2.27 -16.17 0.56
N ASN A 139 -1.38 -17.09 0.22
CA ASN A 139 -1.13 -18.26 1.07
C ASN A 139 -0.50 -17.84 2.40
N GLN A 140 0.35 -16.83 2.35
CA GLN A 140 1.08 -16.29 3.50
C GLN A 140 1.05 -14.76 3.47
N ILE A 141 0.96 -14.16 4.65
CA ILE A 141 1.16 -12.73 4.86
C ILE A 141 2.28 -12.59 5.88
N TYR A 142 3.26 -11.77 5.58
CA TYR A 142 4.37 -11.43 6.47
C TYR A 142 4.29 -9.95 6.84
N LEU A 143 4.53 -9.63 8.11
CA LEU A 143 4.58 -8.25 8.58
C LEU A 143 5.97 -8.01 9.16
N VAL A 144 6.83 -7.39 8.37
CA VAL A 144 8.25 -7.24 8.69
C VAL A 144 8.54 -5.78 9.02
N PRO A 145 8.98 -5.45 10.23
CA PRO A 145 9.50 -4.13 10.54
C PRO A 145 10.68 -3.80 9.62
N LEU A 146 10.68 -2.62 9.00
CA LEU A 146 11.70 -2.24 8.02
C LEU A 146 13.11 -2.18 8.64
N GLU A 147 13.22 -1.91 9.93
CA GLU A 147 14.49 -1.94 10.67
C GLU A 147 15.16 -3.32 10.68
N ASN A 148 14.39 -4.39 10.54
CA ASN A 148 14.92 -5.76 10.48
C ASN A 148 15.28 -6.20 9.05
N ILE A 149 14.94 -5.39 8.04
CA ILE A 149 15.23 -5.69 6.63
C ILE A 149 16.56 -5.08 6.24
N LYS A 150 17.52 -5.93 5.86
CA LYS A 150 18.85 -5.51 5.39
C LYS A 150 18.96 -5.41 3.87
N TYR A 151 18.07 -6.07 3.14
CA TYR A 151 18.15 -6.22 1.69
C TYR A 151 16.78 -6.04 1.02
N ASN A 152 16.77 -5.60 -0.24
CA ASN A 152 15.56 -5.43 -1.04
C ASN A 152 14.98 -6.77 -1.58
N ALA A 153 15.66 -7.89 -1.29
CA ALA A 153 15.26 -9.25 -1.60
C ALA A 153 15.44 -10.13 -0.37
N LEU A 154 14.40 -10.88 -0.01
CA LEU A 154 14.31 -11.62 1.26
C LEU A 154 14.14 -13.11 1.01
N PHE A 155 14.88 -13.93 1.74
CA PHE A 155 14.67 -15.38 1.75
C PHE A 155 13.42 -15.72 2.57
N GLU A 156 12.69 -16.76 2.16
CA GLU A 156 11.55 -17.26 2.93
C GLU A 156 11.95 -17.70 4.35
N SER A 157 13.16 -18.24 4.54
CA SER A 157 13.67 -18.63 5.86
C SER A 157 13.67 -17.47 6.86
N PHE A 158 14.06 -16.27 6.40
CA PHE A 158 13.98 -15.05 7.20
C PHE A 158 12.53 -14.61 7.45
N LEU A 159 11.66 -14.72 6.43
CA LEU A 159 10.28 -14.25 6.53
C LEU A 159 9.42 -15.09 7.47
N LYS A 160 9.74 -16.37 7.67
CA LYS A 160 8.98 -17.29 8.56
C LYS A 160 8.80 -16.73 9.97
N ASP A 161 9.77 -16.00 10.50
CA ASP A 161 9.70 -15.38 11.84
C ASP A 161 8.65 -14.26 11.93
N TYR A 162 8.23 -13.73 10.79
CA TYR A 162 7.31 -12.61 10.64
C TYR A 162 5.92 -13.03 10.12
N LEU A 163 5.64 -14.33 10.07
CA LEU A 163 4.37 -14.85 9.57
C LEU A 163 3.19 -14.29 10.39
N TRP A 164 2.22 -13.71 9.69
CA TRP A 164 0.96 -13.29 10.26
C TRP A 164 0.01 -14.48 10.35
N ILE A 165 -0.25 -14.92 11.57
CA ILE A 165 -1.08 -16.10 11.88
C ILE A 165 -2.54 -15.74 12.18
N GLY A 166 -3.03 -14.59 11.71
CA GLY A 166 -4.39 -14.11 11.99
C GLY A 166 -4.65 -13.68 13.43
N LYS A 167 -3.63 -13.72 14.30
CA LYS A 167 -3.74 -13.28 15.68
C LYS A 167 -3.25 -11.84 15.83
N ARG A 168 -3.89 -11.13 16.75
CA ARG A 168 -3.53 -9.77 17.17
C ARG A 168 -2.08 -9.79 17.65
N LYS A 169 -1.20 -9.03 16.98
CA LYS A 169 0.09 -8.62 17.55
C LYS A 169 -0.08 -7.17 17.99
N ASN A 170 0.40 -6.82 19.18
CA ASN A 170 0.45 -5.44 19.59
C ASN A 170 1.40 -4.71 18.62
N ILE A 171 0.96 -3.60 18.04
CA ILE A 171 1.83 -2.82 17.14
C ILE A 171 3.12 -2.43 17.85
N LEU A 172 3.03 -2.11 19.15
CA LEU A 172 4.18 -1.78 19.98
C LEU A 172 5.18 -2.93 20.04
N ASP A 173 4.73 -4.20 20.02
CA ASP A 173 5.62 -5.37 19.94
C ASP A 173 6.36 -5.47 18.61
N MET A 174 5.82 -4.86 17.56
CA MET A 174 6.38 -4.86 16.22
C MET A 174 7.25 -3.63 15.93
N VAL A 175 7.14 -2.57 16.74
CA VAL A 175 7.88 -1.31 16.57
C VAL A 175 8.74 -0.93 17.79
N LYS A 176 9.02 -1.92 18.67
CA LYS A 176 9.58 -1.75 20.04
C LYS A 176 10.81 -0.86 20.10
N ASP A 177 11.65 -0.86 19.07
CA ASP A 177 12.94 -0.19 19.13
C ASP A 177 12.86 1.33 18.86
N LYS A 178 11.70 1.86 18.43
CA LYS A 178 11.53 3.29 18.06
C LYS A 178 10.52 4.08 18.89
N VAL A 179 9.63 3.42 19.63
CA VAL A 179 8.60 4.14 20.43
C VAL A 179 9.10 4.50 21.83
N TYR A 180 10.20 3.90 22.28
CA TYR A 180 10.72 4.04 23.66
C TYR A 180 12.11 4.71 23.76
N ASN A 181 12.61 5.33 22.69
CA ASN A 181 13.86 6.10 22.69
C ASN A 181 13.61 7.58 22.40
#